data_AF-A0A537R4X0-F1
#
_entry.id   AF-A0A537R4X0-F1
#
_cell.length_a   1.000
_cell.length_b   1.000
_cell.length_c   1.000
_cell.angle_alpha   90.00
_cell.angle_beta   90.00
_cell.angle_gamma   90.00
#
_symmetry.space_group_name_H-M   'P 1'
#
loop_
_entity.id
_entity.type
_entity.pdbx_description
1 polymer ?
#
loop_
_entity_poly.entity_id
_entity_poly.type
_entity_poly.pdbx_seq_one_letter_code
_entity_poly.pdbx_strand_id
1 'polypeptide(L)' 'MTVPRTAARRRVLKAGSIEFGGGVFDCTIRNVSDTGAALEVMTPLYIPDRFTLINATDNSRA' A
#
# COMPACT_ATOMS: atom_id res chain seq x y z
N MET A 1 -21.59 1.35 14.17
CA MET A 1 -22.12 1.61 12.81
C MET A 1 -20.93 1.64 11.86
N THR A 2 -20.66 0.57 11.11
CA THR A 2 -19.56 0.55 10.14
C THR A 2 -20.12 0.93 8.78
N VAL A 3 -19.64 2.04 8.21
CA VAL A 3 -20.02 2.45 6.85
C VAL A 3 -19.54 1.39 5.84
N PRO A 4 -20.39 1.00 4.86
CA PRO A 4 -19.97 0.08 3.82
C PRO A 4 -18.87 0.73 2.96
N ARG A 5 -17.91 -0.08 2.53
CA ARG A 5 -16.79 0.40 1.71
C ARG A 5 -17.29 0.75 0.31
N THR A 6 -16.78 1.84 -0.25
CA THR A 6 -17.13 2.32 -1.59
C THR A 6 -16.46 1.52 -2.72
N ALA A 7 -15.32 0.87 -2.46
CA ALA A 7 -14.59 0.08 -3.45
C ALA A 7 -14.33 -1.36 -2.97
N ALA A 8 -14.52 -2.32 -3.88
CA ALA A 8 -14.25 -3.73 -3.65
C ALA A 8 -12.74 -3.98 -3.50
N ARG A 9 -12.37 -4.91 -2.61
CA ARG A 9 -10.97 -5.30 -2.39
C ARG A 9 -10.65 -6.59 -3.11
N ARG A 10 -9.53 -6.61 -3.82
CA ARG A 10 -8.89 -7.81 -4.32
C ARG A 10 -7.73 -8.17 -3.40
N ARG A 11 -7.79 -9.37 -2.82
CA ARG A 11 -6.65 -9.91 -2.06
C ARG A 11 -5.50 -10.14 -3.02
N VAL A 12 -4.36 -9.58 -2.68
CA VAL A 12 -3.09 -9.76 -3.38
C VAL A 12 -2.05 -9.97 -2.28
N LEU A 13 -1.10 -10.88 -2.48
CA LEU A 13 0.06 -11.00 -1.62
C LEU A 13 1.26 -10.67 -2.48
N LYS A 14 1.75 -9.43 -2.37
CA LYS A 14 2.85 -8.91 -3.19
C LYS A 14 3.86 -8.20 -2.31
N ALA A 15 5.13 -8.30 -2.67
CA ALA A 15 6.15 -7.41 -2.15
C ALA A 15 5.95 -6.01 -2.75
N GLY A 16 6.18 -4.99 -1.93
CA GLY A 16 6.17 -3.60 -2.35
C GLY A 16 7.14 -2.79 -1.53
N SER A 17 7.35 -1.55 -1.94
CA SER A 17 8.19 -0.60 -1.21
C SER A 17 7.48 0.74 -1.14
N ILE A 18 7.65 1.43 -0.04
CA ILE A 18 7.10 2.75 0.23
C ILE A 18 8.23 3.75 0.03
N GLU A 19 8.10 4.64 -0.94
CA GLU A 19 9.05 5.73 -1.19
C GLU A 19 8.48 7.05 -0.67
N PHE A 20 9.31 7.80 0.03
CA PHE A 20 9.04 9.15 0.50
C PHE A 20 10.33 9.97 0.42
N GLY A 21 10.23 11.30 0.46
CA GLY A 21 11.28 12.28 0.07
C GLY A 21 12.65 12.22 0.76
N GLY A 22 13.01 11.14 1.45
CA GLY A 22 14.36 10.84 1.91
C GLY A 22 14.64 9.36 2.17
N GLY A 23 13.77 8.43 1.76
CA GLY A 23 13.97 7.00 2.04
C GLY A 23 12.97 6.07 1.36
N VAL A 24 13.33 4.79 1.37
CA VAL A 24 12.50 3.68 0.87
C VAL A 24 12.44 2.60 1.95
N PHE A 25 11.23 2.08 2.22
CA PHE A 25 11.03 0.96 3.13
C PHE A 25 10.23 -0.16 2.49
N ASP A 26 10.55 -1.40 2.82
CA ASP A 26 9.80 -2.55 2.32
C ASP A 26 8.47 -2.74 3.04
N CYS A 27 7.48 -3.19 2.28
CA CYS A 27 6.15 -3.52 2.76
C CYS A 27 5.58 -4.73 2.02
N THR A 28 4.54 -5.33 2.59
CA THR A 28 3.76 -6.38 1.93
C THR A 28 2.36 -5.85 1.64
N ILE A 29 1.95 -5.89 0.38
CA ILE A 29 0.61 -5.52 -0.05
C ILE A 29 -0.30 -6.72 0.22
N ARG A 30 -1.34 -6.56 1.07
CA ARG A 30 -2.29 -7.62 1.44
C ARG A 30 -3.60 -7.58 0.67
N ASN A 31 -4.02 -6.39 0.25
CA ASN A 31 -5.16 -6.20 -0.65
C ASN A 31 -5.09 -4.83 -1.29
N VAL A 32 -5.71 -4.74 -2.47
CA VAL A 32 -5.83 -3.50 -3.24
C VAL A 32 -7.29 -3.28 -3.62
N SER A 33 -7.65 -2.02 -3.79
CA SER A 33 -8.92 -1.52 -4.30
C SER A 33 -8.64 -0.27 -5.12
N ASP A 34 -9.61 0.17 -5.92
CA ASP A 34 -9.45 1.34 -6.78
C ASP A 34 -9.15 2.63 -5.99
N THR A 35 -9.51 2.67 -4.71
CA THR A 35 -9.31 3.83 -3.83
C THR A 35 -8.18 3.64 -2.81
N GLY A 36 -7.38 2.57 -2.91
CA GLY A 36 -6.24 2.37 -2.01
C GLY A 36 -5.87 0.91 -1.73
N ALA A 37 -4.85 0.73 -0.90
CA ALA A 37 -4.28 -0.57 -0.58
C ALA A 37 -4.14 -0.78 0.94
N ALA A 38 -4.20 -2.03 1.39
CA ALA A 38 -3.82 -2.41 2.74
C ALA A 38 -2.39 -2.96 2.72
N LEU A 39 -1.53 -2.34 3.50
CA LEU A 39 -0.11 -2.66 3.60
C LEU A 39 0.20 -3.25 4.97
N GLU A 40 1.10 -4.21 4.99
CA GLU A 40 1.78 -4.70 6.17
C GLU A 40 3.22 -4.21 6.15
N VAL A 41 3.63 -3.55 7.22
CA VAL A 41 4.97 -3.00 7.39
C VAL A 41 5.55 -3.49 8.70
N MET A 42 6.88 -3.47 8.82
CA MET A 42 7.57 -3.79 10.07
C MET A 42 7.20 -2.83 11.20
N THR A 43 7.07 -1.53 10.90
CA THR A 43 6.75 -0.51 11.90
C THR A 43 5.95 0.64 11.28
N PRO A 44 4.77 0.97 11.81
CA PRO A 44 3.95 2.07 11.30
C PRO A 44 4.50 3.45 11.68
N LEU A 45 5.44 3.54 12.63
CA LEU A 45 5.99 4.82 13.12
C LEU A 45 6.72 5.62 12.04
N TYR A 46 7.19 4.96 10.98
CA TYR A 46 7.93 5.57 9.88
C TYR A 46 7.09 5.73 8.61
N ILE A 47 5.77 5.49 8.67
CA ILE A 47 4.90 5.73 7.52
C ILE A 47 4.51 7.22 7.53
N PRO A 48 4.89 7.99 6.50
CA PRO A 48 4.47 9.39 6.38
C PRO A 48 3.01 9.49 5.93
N ASP A 49 2.40 10.66 6.12
CA ASP A 49 1.01 10.94 5.68
C ASP A 49 0.84 10.80 4.15
N ARG A 50 1.90 11.06 3.39
CA ARG A 50 1.94 10.91 1.93
C ARG A 50 3.19 10.16 1.52
N PHE A 51 2.99 9.12 0.73
CA PHE A 51 4.05 8.30 0.17
C PHE A 51 3.63 7.75 -1.19
N THR A 52 4.62 7.29 -1.94
CA THR A 52 4.43 6.53 -3.18
C THR A 52 4.55 5.04 -2.87
N LEU A 53 3.51 4.27 -3.20
CA LEU A 53 3.57 2.81 -3.12
C LEU A 53 4.14 2.26 -4.43
N ILE A 54 5.30 1.64 -4.35
CA ILE A 54 5.94 0.93 -5.44
C ILE A 54 5.57 -0.55 -5.32
N ASN A 55 4.91 -1.09 -6.34
CA ASN A 55 4.59 -2.51 -6.40
C ASN A 55 5.72 -3.26 -7.11
N ALA A 56 6.36 -4.22 -6.43
CA ALA A 56 7.46 -4.98 -7.04
C ALA A 56 7.00 -5.88 -8.20
N THR A 57 5.70 -6.15 -8.33
CA THR A 57 5.13 -7.06 -9.34
C THR A 57 4.02 -6.44 -10.17
N ASP A 58 4.01 -5.12 -10.34
CA ASP A 58 3.17 -4.51 -11.38
C ASP A 58 3.79 -3.17 -11.79
N ASN A 59 4.27 -3.14 -13.02
CA ASN A 59 4.80 -1.96 -13.72
C ASN A 59 3.71 -0.93 -14.08
N SER A 60 2.53 -1.01 -13.45
CA SER A 60 1.52 0.04 -13.50
C SER A 60 1.82 1.10 -12.44
N ARG A 61 2.53 2.15 -12.86
CA ARG A 61 2.48 3.44 -12.17
C ARG A 61 1.03 3.94 -12.31
N ALA A 62 0.28 3.93 -11.21
CA ALA A 62 -1.02 4.59 -11.11
C ALA A 62 -0.82 6.09 -10.84
#